data_AF-A0A1E3NNJ8-F1
#
_entry.id   AF-A0A1E3NNJ8-F1
#
_cell.length_a   1.000
_cell.length_b   1.000
_cell.length_c   1.000
_cell.angle_alpha   90.00
_cell.angle_beta   90.00
_cell.angle_gamma   90.00
#
_symmetry.space_group_name_H-M   'P 1'
#
loop_
_entity.id
_entity.type
_entity.pdbx_description
1 polymer ?
#
loop_
_entity_poly.entity_id
_entity_poly.type
_entity_poly.pdbx_seq_one_letter_code
_entity_poly.pdbx_strand_id
1 'polypeptide(L)'
;MQDQQVGLVMLLVATLIFIYYTIWTFVTPFLDDDSIIQNFFLPRYYAIALPVVALIVGISIVATFVGLVIVKSVQKKKGKKN
;
A
#
# COMPACT_ATOMS: atom_id res chain seq x y z
N MET A 1 -10.00 -26.35 -10.21
CA MET A 1 -8.63 -26.37 -10.79
C MET A 1 -8.20 -25.00 -11.29
N GLN A 2 -9.10 -24.20 -11.89
CA GLN A 2 -8.76 -22.86 -12.40
C GLN A 2 -8.40 -21.86 -11.29
N ASP A 3 -9.11 -21.87 -10.15
CA ASP A 3 -8.81 -20.97 -9.02
C ASP A 3 -7.43 -21.23 -8.41
N GLN A 4 -6.98 -22.49 -8.40
CA GLN A 4 -5.65 -22.86 -7.89
C GLN A 4 -4.52 -22.33 -8.79
N GLN A 5 -4.72 -22.32 -10.11
CA GLN A 5 -3.76 -21.76 -11.05
C GLN A 5 -3.68 -20.24 -10.94
N VAL A 6 -4.83 -19.57 -10.80
CA VAL A 6 -4.88 -18.12 -10.57
C VAL A 6 -4.18 -17.77 -9.26
N GLY A 7 -4.43 -18.53 -8.18
CA GLY A 7 -3.75 -18.36 -6.90
C GLY A 7 -2.24 -18.53 -7.00
N LEU A 8 -1.76 -19.54 -7.75
CA LEU A 8 -0.32 -19.75 -7.98
C LEU A 8 0.30 -18.57 -8.75
N VAL A 9 -0.36 -18.09 -9.80
CA VAL A 9 0.12 -16.93 -10.58
C VAL A 9 0.18 -15.68 -9.71
N MET A 10 -0.88 -15.39 -8.95
CA MET A 10 -0.91 -14.26 -8.01
C MET A 10 0.20 -14.36 -6.97
N LEU A 11 0.45 -15.55 -6.42
CA LEU A 11 1.52 -15.79 -5.45
C LEU A 11 2.91 -15.54 -6.05
N LEU A 12 3.17 -16.07 -7.25
CA LEU A 12 4.44 -15.86 -7.94
C LEU A 12 4.67 -14.39 -8.26
N VAL A 13 3.66 -13.71 -8.79
CA VAL A 13 3.73 -12.27 -9.10
C VAL A 13 3.98 -11.46 -7.83
N ALA A 14 3.23 -11.72 -6.76
CA ALA A 14 3.43 -11.04 -5.47
C ALA A 14 4.84 -11.27 -4.91
N THR A 15 5.35 -12.51 -5.03
CA THR A 15 6.70 -12.87 -4.58
C THR A 15 7.77 -12.12 -5.36
N LEU A 16 7.65 -12.03 -6.69
CA LEU A 16 8.61 -11.29 -7.53
C LEU A 16 8.62 -9.79 -7.19
N ILE A 17 7.44 -9.19 -7.03
CA ILE A 17 7.31 -7.78 -6.64
C ILE A 17 7.94 -7.55 -5.25
N PHE A 18 7.67 -8.46 -4.31
CA PHE A 18 8.24 -8.39 -2.96
C PHE A 18 9.77 -8.46 -2.97
N ILE A 19 10.34 -9.38 -3.74
CA ILE A 19 11.80 -9.51 -3.87
C ILE A 19 12.40 -8.25 -4.48
N TYR A 20 11.84 -7.75 -5.58
CA TYR A 20 12.30 -6.51 -6.21
C TYR A 20 12.26 -5.34 -5.23
N TYR A 21 11.14 -5.17 -4.52
CA TYR A 21 10.96 -4.09 -3.55
C TYR A 21 11.92 -4.21 -2.35
N THR A 22 12.14 -5.43 -1.86
CA THR A 22 13.06 -5.70 -0.74
C THR A 22 14.49 -5.38 -1.15
N ILE A 23 14.94 -5.90 -2.30
CA ILE A 23 16.27 -5.58 -2.83
C ILE A 23 16.40 -4.07 -3.03
N TRP A 24 15.44 -3.44 -3.69
CA TRP A 24 15.45 -2.00 -3.91
C TRP A 24 15.56 -1.20 -2.60
N THR A 25 14.76 -1.53 -1.59
CA THR A 25 14.75 -0.80 -0.30
C THR A 25 16.03 -1.02 0.51
N PHE A 26 16.56 -2.24 0.53
CA PHE A 26 17.74 -2.57 1.33
C PHE A 26 19.06 -2.23 0.65
N VAL A 27 19.13 -2.33 -0.68
CA VAL A 27 20.38 -2.14 -1.44
C VAL A 27 20.61 -0.67 -1.75
N THR A 28 19.58 0.11 -2.09
CA THR A 28 19.72 1.54 -2.40
C THR A 28 20.44 2.41 -1.36
N PRO A 29 20.34 2.24 -0.02
CA PRO A 29 21.13 3.04 0.92
C PRO A 29 22.64 2.81 0.80
N PHE A 30 23.08 1.68 0.23
CA PHE A 30 24.50 1.34 0.06
C PHE A 30 25.06 1.71 -1.32
N LEU A 31 24.22 2.23 -2.23
CA LEU A 31 24.67 2.66 -3.57
C LEU A 31 25.04 4.14 -3.57
N ASP A 32 26.16 4.44 -4.22
CA ASP A 32 26.52 5.80 -4.60
C ASP A 32 25.63 6.30 -5.76
N ASP A 33 25.27 7.58 -5.73
CA ASP A 33 24.35 8.18 -6.72
C ASP A 33 24.90 8.13 -8.16
N ASP A 34 26.22 8.11 -8.34
CA ASP A 34 26.89 8.06 -9.65
C ASP A 34 27.06 6.62 -10.21
N SER A 35 26.54 5.61 -9.50
CA SER A 35 26.68 4.21 -9.93
C SER A 35 25.70 3.85 -11.06
N ILE A 36 26.17 3.14 -12.09
CA ILE A 36 25.35 2.66 -13.22
C ILE A 36 24.16 1.81 -12.72
N ILE A 37 24.36 1.10 -11.60
CA ILE A 37 23.40 0.23 -10.95
C ILE A 37 22.19 1.02 -10.40
N GLN A 38 22.39 2.30 -10.03
CA GLN A 38 21.31 3.17 -9.59
C GLN A 38 20.23 3.36 -10.67
N ASN A 39 20.55 3.24 -11.97
CA ASN A 39 19.55 3.35 -13.05
C ASN A 39 18.53 2.19 -13.08
N PHE A 40 18.84 1.05 -12.44
CA PHE A 40 17.90 -0.06 -12.29
C PHE A 40 16.89 0.15 -11.15
N PHE A 41 17.13 1.16 -10.32
CA PHE A 41 16.35 1.46 -9.13
C PHE A 41 15.69 2.84 -9.27
N LEU A 42 14.44 2.97 -8.83
CA LEU A 42 13.82 4.29 -8.71
C LEU A 42 14.57 5.10 -7.64
N PRO A 43 14.53 6.45 -7.71
CA PRO A 43 15.15 7.29 -6.69
C PRO A 43 14.73 6.89 -5.28
N ARG A 44 15.69 6.95 -4.34
CA ARG A 44 15.53 6.56 -2.93
C ARG A 44 14.27 7.10 -2.26
N TYR A 45 13.85 8.31 -2.64
CA TYR A 45 12.61 8.93 -2.15
C TYR A 45 11.38 8.01 -2.30
N TYR A 46 11.26 7.29 -3.42
CA TYR A 46 10.08 6.47 -3.68
C TYR A 46 10.02 5.21 -2.79
N ALA A 47 11.15 4.70 -2.31
CA ALA A 47 11.19 3.55 -1.40
C ALA A 47 10.53 3.85 -0.05
N ILE A 48 10.52 5.13 0.35
CA ILE A 48 9.87 5.60 1.58
C ILE A 48 8.47 6.14 1.27
N ALA A 49 8.31 6.87 0.16
CA ALA A 49 7.05 7.49 -0.18
C ALA A 49 5.93 6.46 -0.45
N LEU A 50 6.26 5.31 -1.05
CA LEU A 50 5.26 4.32 -1.46
C LEU A 50 4.53 3.68 -0.25
N PRO A 51 5.23 3.20 0.80
CA PRO A 51 4.58 2.75 2.05
C PRO A 51 3.83 3.86 2.77
N VAL A 52 4.39 5.08 2.81
CA VAL A 52 3.77 6.22 3.51
C VAL A 52 2.45 6.62 2.87
N VAL A 53 2.40 6.73 1.54
CA VAL A 53 1.16 7.02 0.81
C VAL A 53 0.15 5.90 1.02
N ALA A 54 0.55 4.63 0.96
CA ALA A 54 -0.34 3.51 1.22
C ALA A 54 -0.95 3.56 2.64
N LEU A 55 -0.14 3.89 3.65
CA LEU A 55 -0.61 4.07 5.03
C LEU A 55 -1.58 5.24 5.16
N ILE A 56 -1.26 6.41 4.58
CA ILE A 56 -2.11 7.59 4.61
C ILE A 56 -3.46 7.29 3.95
N VAL A 57 -3.45 6.65 2.79
CA VAL A 57 -4.66 6.26 2.06
C VAL A 57 -5.47 5.26 2.90
N GLY A 58 -4.84 4.23 3.46
CA GLY A 58 -5.50 3.25 4.31
C GLY A 58 -6.18 3.89 5.53
N ILE A 59 -5.46 4.74 6.25
CA ILE A 59 -5.99 5.47 7.42
C ILE A 59 -7.13 6.39 7.00
N SER A 60 -6.98 7.11 5.89
CA SER A 60 -8.01 8.03 5.38
C SER A 60 -9.31 7.30 5.04
N ILE A 61 -9.20 6.13 4.40
CA ILE A 61 -10.35 5.27 4.08
C ILE A 61 -11.06 4.83 5.36
N VAL A 62 -10.32 4.32 6.34
CA VAL A 62 -10.88 3.86 7.62
C VAL A 62 -11.55 5.01 8.37
N ALA A 63 -10.86 6.15 8.49
CA ALA A 63 -11.38 7.34 9.17
C ALA A 63 -12.67 7.85 8.51
N THR A 64 -12.71 7.91 7.18
CA THR A 64 -13.89 8.32 6.42
C THR A 64 -15.05 7.36 6.65
N PHE A 65 -14.81 6.05 6.58
CA PHE A 65 -15.84 5.05 6.81
C PHE A 65 -16.44 5.14 8.22
N VAL A 66 -15.59 5.25 9.24
CA VAL A 66 -16.02 5.42 10.63
C VAL A 66 -16.84 6.71 10.80
N GLY A 67 -16.35 7.82 10.23
CA GLY A 67 -17.07 9.10 10.23
C GLY A 67 -18.48 8.99 9.63
N LEU A 68 -18.61 8.34 8.48
CA LEU A 68 -19.91 8.11 7.82
C LEU A 68 -20.86 7.26 8.68
N VAL A 69 -20.35 6.21 9.32
CA VAL A 69 -21.15 5.36 10.23
C VAL A 69 -21.63 6.14 11.45
N ILE A 70 -20.78 6.98 12.04
CA ILE A 70 -21.14 7.84 13.18
C ILE A 70 -22.25 8.80 12.77
N VAL A 71 -22.10 9.53 11.66
CA VAL A 71 -23.10 10.50 11.15
C VAL A 71 -24.45 9.80 10.93
N LYS A 72 -24.45 8.65 10.26
CA LYS A 72 -25.66 7.86 10.00
C LYS A 72 -26.33 7.38 11.29
N SER A 73 -25.54 6.97 12.29
CA SER A 73 -26.06 6.55 13.61
C SER A 73 -26.72 7.70 14.38
N VAL A 74 -26.15 8.91 14.31
CA VAL A 74 -26.69 10.11 14.95
C VAL A 74 -28.01 10.54 14.29
N GLN A 75 -28.09 10.51 12.96
CA GLN A 75 -29.32 10.83 12.23
C GLN A 75 -30.45 9.85 12.56
N LYS A 76 -30.16 8.54 12.63
CA LYS A 76 -31.16 7.53 13.06
C LYS A 76 -31.67 7.79 14.48
N LYS A 77 -30.79 8.16 15.42
CA LYS A 77 -31.20 8.49 16.80
C LYS A 77 -32.08 9.75 16.86
N LYS A 78 -31.79 10.78 16.05
CA LYS A 78 -32.60 12.00 15.97
C LYS A 78 -33.98 11.74 15.36
N GLY A 79 -34.08 10.96 14.28
CA GLY A 79 -35.36 10.66 13.62
C GLY A 79 -36.30 9.75 14.43
N LYS A 80 -35.80 9.04 15.45
CA LYS A 80 -36.61 8.18 16.32
C LYS A 80 -37.16 8.90 17.56
N LYS A 81 -36.78 10.16 17.78
CA LYS A 81 -37.18 10.98 18.93
C LYS A 81 -38.31 11.97 18.59
N ASN A 82 -38.83 11.93 17.36
CA ASN A 82 -39.91 12.78 16.87
C ASN A 82 -41.14 11.91 16.57
#